data_AF-X1U882-F1
#
_entry.id   AF-X1U882-F1
#
_cell.length_a   1.000
_cell.length_b   1.000
_cell.length_c   1.000
_cell.angle_alpha   90.00
_cell.angle_beta   90.00
_cell.angle_gamma   90.00
#
_symmetry.space_group_name_H-M   'P 1'
#
loop_
_entity.id
_entity.type
_entity.pdbx_description
1 polymer ?
#
loop_
_entity_poly.entity_id
_entity_poly.type
_entity_poly.pdbx_seq_one_letter_code
_entity_poly.pdbx_strand_id
1 'polypeptide(L)' 'MKIIDFRSDTITLPTEEMRRAMYEAELGDDIYREDPTINCLEELAANMLGKEAYIAHYS' A
#
# COMPACT_ATOMS: atom_id res chain seq x y z
N MET A 1 -16.49 -10.42 23.14
CA MET A 1 -17.52 -9.37 22.92
C MET A 1 -17.15 -8.63 21.64
N LYS A 2 -18.03 -8.58 20.63
CA LYS A 2 -17.78 -7.75 19.45
C LYS A 2 -17.95 -6.30 19.88
N ILE A 3 -16.88 -5.53 19.87
CA ILE A 3 -16.92 -4.09 20.14
C ILE A 3 -17.49 -3.45 18.87
N ILE A 4 -18.62 -2.76 19.00
CA ILE A 4 -19.19 -1.96 17.92
C ILE A 4 -18.73 -0.54 18.19
N ASP A 5 -17.80 -0.06 17.38
CA ASP A 5 -17.16 1.24 17.55
C ASP A 5 -17.43 2.10 16.31
N PHE A 6 -18.14 3.21 16.52
CA PHE A 6 -18.56 4.15 15.47
C PHE A 6 -17.84 5.50 15.56
N ARG A 7 -16.76 5.59 16.34
CA ARG A 7 -16.07 6.87 16.58
C ARG A 7 -15.38 7.41 15.32
N SER A 8 -14.85 6.53 14.48
CA SER A 8 -14.19 6.87 13.21
C SER A 8 -14.00 5.60 12.36
N ASP A 9 -13.82 5.76 11.06
CA ASP A 9 -13.38 4.72 10.10
C ASP A 9 -11.89 4.37 10.24
N THR A 10 -11.06 5.29 10.75
CA THR A 10 -9.62 5.08 10.98
C THR A 10 -9.30 4.01 12.03
N ILE A 11 -10.28 3.58 12.82
CA ILE A 11 -10.12 2.49 13.81
C ILE A 11 -10.13 1.10 13.17
N THR A 12 -10.41 1.01 11.87
CA THR A 12 -10.43 -0.25 11.14
C THR A 12 -9.09 -0.97 11.30
N LEU A 13 -9.17 -2.28 11.52
CA LEU A 13 -8.00 -3.15 11.62
C LEU A 13 -7.86 -3.94 10.32
N PRO A 14 -6.63 -4.31 9.92
CA PRO A 14 -6.41 -5.13 8.74
C PRO A 14 -7.14 -6.47 8.89
N THR A 15 -7.69 -6.99 7.78
CA THR A 15 -8.26 -8.35 7.73
C THR A 15 -7.15 -9.39 7.80
N GLU A 16 -7.49 -10.68 7.99
CA GLU A 16 -6.49 -11.76 7.89
C GLU A 16 -5.82 -11.82 6.52
N GLU A 17 -6.58 -11.62 5.44
CA GLU A 17 -6.04 -11.59 4.07
C GLU A 17 -5.07 -10.43 3.88
N MET A 18 -5.40 -9.24 4.41
CA MET A 18 -4.50 -8.08 4.35
C MET A 18 -3.22 -8.33 5.14
N ARG A 19 -3.32 -8.89 6.36
CA ARG A 19 -2.13 -9.27 7.15
C ARG A 19 -1.26 -10.27 6.41
N ARG A 20 -1.87 -11.26 5.76
CA ARG A 20 -1.14 -12.27 4.98
C ARG A 20 -0.45 -11.64 3.78
N ALA A 21 -1.14 -10.82 3.01
CA ALA A 21 -0.56 -10.10 1.88
C ALA A 21 0.62 -9.21 2.31
N MET A 22 0.49 -8.50 3.42
CA MET A 22 1.59 -7.71 3.99
C MET A 22 2.79 -8.58 4.40
N TYR A 23 2.53 -9.76 4.96
CA TYR A 23 3.59 -10.68 5.39
C TYR A 23 4.30 -11.35 4.21
N GLU A 24 3.57 -11.65 3.14
CA GLU A 24 4.08 -12.33 1.94
C GLU A 24 4.64 -11.35 0.88
N ALA A 25 4.49 -10.04 1.08
CA ALA A 25 4.93 -9.02 0.14
C ALA A 25 6.46 -9.06 -0.06
N GLU A 26 6.89 -8.97 -1.33
CA GLU A 26 8.29 -8.74 -1.66
C GLU A 26 8.67 -7.29 -1.33
N LEU A 27 9.79 -7.11 -0.65
CA LEU A 27 10.25 -5.82 -0.18
C LEU A 27 11.60 -5.45 -0.81
N GLY A 28 11.85 -4.16 -0.92
CA GLY A 28 13.12 -3.60 -1.39
C GLY A 28 13.37 -2.21 -0.81
N ASP A 29 14.38 -1.52 -1.32
CA ASP A 29 14.65 -0.12 -0.92
C ASP A 29 13.84 0.83 -1.80
N ASP A 30 12.90 1.55 -1.18
CA ASP A 30 12.04 2.50 -1.89
C ASP A 30 12.79 3.75 -2.39
N ILE A 31 13.87 4.17 -1.71
CA ILE A 31 14.67 5.33 -2.14
C ILE A 31 15.29 5.04 -3.52
N TYR A 32 15.70 3.79 -3.74
CA TYR A 32 16.24 3.32 -5.02
C TYR A 32 15.20 2.71 -5.95
N ARG A 33 13.90 2.75 -5.58
CA ARG A 33 12.78 2.12 -6.30
C ARG A 33 12.94 0.61 -6.52
N GLU A 34 13.63 -0.07 -5.62
CA GLU A 34 13.84 -1.51 -5.67
C GLU A 34 12.72 -2.30 -4.96
N ASP A 35 11.78 -1.62 -4.29
CA ASP A 35 10.62 -2.28 -3.69
C ASP A 35 9.53 -2.59 -4.75
N PRO A 36 9.31 -3.87 -5.10
CA PRO A 36 8.35 -4.23 -6.15
C PRO A 36 6.90 -4.00 -5.71
N THR A 37 6.60 -4.10 -4.41
CA THR A 37 5.25 -3.94 -3.88
C THR A 37 4.82 -2.48 -3.93
N ILE A 38 5.71 -1.56 -3.57
CA ILE A 38 5.45 -0.12 -3.65
C ILE A 38 5.28 0.30 -5.12
N ASN A 39 6.20 -0.11 -6.00
CA ASN A 39 6.11 0.20 -7.44
C ASN A 39 4.77 -0.25 -8.04
N CYS A 40 4.34 -1.48 -7.73
CA CYS A 40 3.06 -2.03 -8.20
C CYS A 40 1.86 -1.21 -7.69
N LEU A 41 1.88 -0.78 -6.42
CA LEU A 41 0.82 0.05 -5.86
C LEU A 41 0.74 1.43 -6.54
N GLU A 42 1.88 2.08 -6.78
CA GLU A 42 1.95 3.36 -7.47
C GLU A 42 1.42 3.28 -8.91
N GLU A 43 1.85 2.25 -9.66
CA GLU A 43 1.38 2.02 -11.03
C GLU A 43 -0.13 1.75 -11.07
N LEU A 44 -0.64 0.92 -10.16
CA LEU A 44 -2.06 0.65 -10.04
C LEU A 44 -2.85 1.95 -9.78
N ALA A 45 -2.39 2.76 -8.82
CA ALA A 45 -3.05 4.02 -8.48
C ALA A 45 -3.01 5.02 -9.65
N ALA A 46 -1.87 5.15 -10.32
CA ALA A 46 -1.69 6.02 -11.48
C ALA A 46 -2.64 5.62 -12.62
N ASN A 47 -2.72 4.32 -12.93
CA ASN A 47 -3.62 3.78 -13.94
C ASN A 47 -5.10 4.00 -13.57
N MET A 48 -5.48 3.74 -12.32
CA MET A 48 -6.86 3.93 -11.84
C MET A 48 -7.30 5.39 -11.89
N LEU A 49 -6.38 6.34 -11.67
CA LEU A 49 -6.67 7.78 -11.62
C LEU A 49 -6.39 8.52 -12.93
N GLY A 50 -5.87 7.82 -13.95
CA GLY A 50 -5.46 8.44 -15.22
C GLY A 50 -4.35 9.47 -15.05
N LYS A 51 -3.39 9.18 -14.16
CA LYS A 51 -2.23 10.03 -13.86
C LYS A 51 -0.95 9.31 -14.28
N GLU A 52 0.13 10.08 -14.43
CA GLU A 52 1.46 9.49 -14.58
C GLU A 52 1.91 8.92 -13.22
N ALA A 53 2.55 7.75 -13.25
CA ALA A 53 3.16 7.18 -12.04
C ALA A 53 4.29 8.09 -11.58
N TYR A 54 4.42 8.27 -10.26
CA TYR A 54 5.48 9.07 -9.69
C TYR A 54 6.84 8.44 -10.05
N ILE A 55 7.78 9.25 -10.52
CA ILE A 55 9.18 8.86 -10.74
C ILE A 55 10.02 9.64 -9.73
N ALA A 56 10.64 8.92 -8.79
CA ALA A 56 11.61 9.51 -7.88
C ALA A 56 12.86 9.93 -8.68
N HIS A 57 13.03 11.22 -8.91
CA HIS A 57 14.27 11.77 -9.46
C HIS A 57 15.26 11.99 -8.31
N TYR A 58 16.15 11.04 -8.07
CA TYR A 58 17.34 11.29 -7.26
C TYR A 58 18.54 11.59 -8.16
N SER A 59 19.24 12.67 -7.81
CA SER A 59 20.53 13.10 -8.41
C SER A 59 21.70 12.37 -7.77
#